data_AF-A0A8R1HID3-F1
#
_entry.id   AF-A0A8R1HID3-F1
#
_cell.length_a   1.000
_cell.length_b   1.000
_cell.length_c   1.000
_cell.angle_alpha   90.00
_cell.angle_beta   90.00
_cell.angle_gamma   90.00
#
_symmetry.space_group_name_H-M   'P 1'
#
loop_
_entity.id
_entity.type
_entity.pdbx_description
1 polymer ?
#
loop_
_entity_poly.entity_id
_entity_poly.type
_entity_poly.pdbx_seq_one_letter_code
_entity_poly.pdbx_strand_id
1 'polypeptide(L)'
;MIITGKGPLKAMYLEEIRQKNLVSINILTPWLEAKDYPTIVGSADLGISLHTSTSGLDLPMKVVDMFGAKVPVLAKRFKCIGELVYDGINGRLFDDSEELYEQITELAKGFPADCPDLDMLKNHVRNHNYMPWETMWWKRATIRGVLVPPIRNQDMRRFMILLVILLFVIFLIVAPKWVV
;
A
#
# COMPACT_ATOMS: atom_id res chain seq x y z
N MET A 1 -17.66 4.45 -1.52
CA MET A 1 -16.65 5.30 -0.85
C MET A 1 -16.50 4.85 0.59
N ILE A 2 -15.26 4.75 1.10
CA ILE A 2 -14.97 4.31 2.47
C ILE A 2 -14.17 5.43 3.15
N ILE A 3 -14.63 5.86 4.33
CA ILE A 3 -13.95 6.88 5.14
C ILE A 3 -13.60 6.27 6.49
N THR A 4 -12.33 6.40 6.88
CA THR A 4 -11.86 5.99 8.21
C THR A 4 -11.61 7.22 9.07
N GLY A 5 -12.10 7.18 10.31
CA GLY A 5 -12.05 8.32 11.23
C GLY A 5 -11.98 7.89 12.70
N LYS A 6 -11.86 8.88 13.59
CA LYS A 6 -11.84 8.64 15.03
C LYS A 6 -13.25 8.36 15.53
N GLY A 7 -13.44 7.21 16.19
CA GLY A 7 -14.74 6.78 16.74
C GLY A 7 -15.50 7.84 17.55
N PRO A 8 -14.85 8.62 18.44
CA PRO A 8 -15.54 9.65 19.23
C PRO A 8 -16.26 10.73 18.42
N LEU A 9 -15.85 10.99 17.18
CA LEU A 9 -16.47 12.02 16.32
C LEU A 9 -17.70 11.50 15.55
N LYS A 10 -18.04 10.21 15.67
CA LYS A 10 -19.13 9.57 14.91
C LYS A 10 -20.47 10.30 15.05
N ALA A 11 -20.86 10.67 16.26
CA ALA A 11 -22.16 11.30 16.51
C ALA A 11 -22.28 12.67 15.83
N MET A 12 -21.22 13.48 15.90
CA MET A 12 -21.15 14.79 15.24
C MET A 12 -21.33 14.66 13.72
N TYR A 13 -20.60 13.74 13.07
CA TYR A 13 -20.72 13.54 11.63
C TYR A 13 -22.09 13.01 11.21
N LEU A 14 -22.69 12.11 11.99
CA LEU A 14 -24.05 11.61 11.68
C LEU A 14 -25.09 12.73 11.70
N GLU A 15 -24.97 13.69 12.61
CA GLU A 15 -25.85 14.85 12.65
C GLU A 15 -25.62 15.77 11.44
N GLU A 16 -24.37 16.08 11.08
CA GLU A 16 -24.09 16.86 9.87
C GLU A 16 -24.63 16.20 8.60
N ILE A 17 -24.46 14.88 8.48
CA ILE A 17 -24.95 14.09 7.34
C ILE A 17 -26.47 14.17 7.23
N ARG A 18 -27.18 14.05 8.35
CA ARG A 18 -28.65 14.14 8.40
C ARG A 18 -29.16 15.48 7.85
N GLN A 19 -28.38 16.55 8.03
CA GLN A 19 -28.74 17.89 7.54
C GLN A 19 -28.48 18.09 6.04
N LYS A 20 -27.74 17.18 5.37
CA LYS A 20 -27.34 17.32 3.96
C LYS A 20 -28.38 16.82 2.95
N ASN A 21 -29.50 16.23 3.38
CA ASN A 21 -30.61 15.77 2.53
C ASN A 21 -30.16 14.97 1.27
N LEU A 22 -29.25 14.02 1.45
CA LEU A 22 -28.68 13.23 0.36
C LEU A 22 -29.69 12.17 -0.11
N VAL A 23 -30.17 12.27 -1.36
CA VAL A 23 -31.27 11.41 -1.88
C VAL A 23 -30.80 10.09 -2.52
N SER A 24 -29.54 10.03 -2.98
CA SER A 24 -28.99 8.88 -3.71
C SER A 24 -27.82 8.21 -2.99
N ILE A 25 -27.67 8.47 -1.69
CA ILE A 25 -26.52 8.03 -0.90
C ILE A 25 -27.01 7.33 0.35
N ASN A 26 -26.58 6.08 0.55
CA ASN A 26 -26.76 5.36 1.81
C ASN A 26 -25.44 5.35 2.59
N ILE A 27 -25.50 5.66 3.89
CA ILE A 27 -24.31 5.79 4.74
C ILE A 27 -24.37 4.74 5.85
N LEU A 28 -23.34 3.89 5.89
CA LEU A 28 -23.15 2.89 6.92
C LEU A 28 -21.94 3.27 7.78
N THR A 29 -22.02 3.00 9.07
CA THR A 29 -20.94 3.32 10.04
C THR A 29 -20.50 2.09 10.85
N PRO A 30 -20.07 1.01 10.17
CA PRO A 30 -19.59 -0.20 10.85
C PRO A 30 -18.27 0.06 11.58
N TRP A 31 -17.95 -0.82 12.53
CA TRP A 31 -16.62 -0.89 13.11
C TRP A 31 -15.69 -1.63 12.12
N LEU A 32 -14.47 -1.11 11.95
CA LEU A 32 -13.44 -1.74 11.12
C LEU A 32 -12.34 -2.27 12.04
N GLU A 33 -12.18 -3.59 12.09
CA GLU A 33 -11.09 -4.21 12.82
C GLU A 33 -9.74 -3.88 12.16
N ALA A 34 -8.70 -3.70 12.98
CA ALA A 34 -7.37 -3.35 12.49
C ALA A 34 -6.81 -4.38 11.48
N LYS A 35 -7.15 -5.66 11.67
CA LYS A 35 -6.74 -6.76 10.76
C LYS A 35 -7.39 -6.69 9.38
N ASP A 36 -8.57 -6.06 9.28
CA ASP A 36 -9.36 -5.99 8.03
C ASP A 36 -9.02 -4.73 7.23
N TYR A 37 -8.30 -3.78 7.83
CA TYR A 37 -7.89 -2.53 7.19
C TYR A 37 -7.15 -2.74 5.85
N PRO A 38 -6.12 -3.62 5.74
CA PRO A 38 -5.42 -3.82 4.47
C PRO A 38 -6.34 -4.35 3.37
N THR A 39 -7.26 -5.26 3.71
CA THR A 39 -8.24 -5.82 2.77
C THR A 39 -9.18 -4.74 2.26
N ILE A 40 -9.68 -3.88 3.15
CA ILE A 40 -10.55 -2.78 2.78
C ILE A 40 -9.84 -1.76 1.89
N VAL A 41 -8.60 -1.38 2.23
CA VAL A 41 -7.82 -0.47 1.39
C VAL A 41 -7.60 -1.08 0.01
N GLY A 42 -7.15 -2.34 -0.07
CA GLY A 42 -6.90 -3.04 -1.34
C GLY A 42 -8.14 -3.33 -2.18
N SER A 43 -9.34 -3.20 -1.61
CA SER A 43 -10.62 -3.31 -2.34
C SER A 43 -10.99 -2.03 -3.09
N ALA A 44 -10.33 -0.90 -2.81
CA ALA A 44 -10.63 0.37 -3.45
C ALA A 44 -9.94 0.50 -4.81
N ASP A 45 -10.64 1.13 -5.76
CA ASP A 45 -10.06 1.47 -7.07
C ASP A 45 -9.11 2.68 -7.01
N LEU A 46 -9.40 3.61 -6.10
CA LEU A 46 -8.73 4.90 -5.95
C LEU A 46 -8.72 5.33 -4.48
N GLY A 47 -7.58 5.83 -4.03
CA GLY A 47 -7.37 6.38 -2.69
C GLY A 47 -7.44 7.90 -2.67
N ILE A 48 -7.90 8.50 -1.57
CA ILE A 48 -7.90 9.96 -1.38
C ILE A 48 -7.21 10.28 -0.05
N SER A 49 -6.18 11.14 -0.09
CA SER A 49 -5.48 11.64 1.09
C SER A 49 -5.61 13.15 1.21
N LEU A 50 -6.37 13.60 2.20
CA LEU A 50 -6.46 15.01 2.58
C LEU A 50 -5.37 15.43 3.59
N HIS A 51 -4.47 14.51 3.96
CA HIS A 51 -3.45 14.78 4.97
C HIS A 51 -2.47 15.84 4.49
N THR A 52 -2.23 16.84 5.34
CA THR A 52 -1.14 17.80 5.19
C THR A 52 -0.29 17.80 6.46
N SER A 53 1.01 18.04 6.31
CA SER A 53 1.91 18.25 7.44
C SER A 53 2.05 19.75 7.72
N THR A 54 1.87 20.15 8.98
CA THR A 54 2.10 21.54 9.42
C THR A 54 3.57 21.95 9.24
N SER A 55 4.51 21.01 9.42
CA SER A 55 5.93 21.24 9.13
C SER A 55 6.24 21.20 7.63
N GLY A 56 5.37 20.52 6.86
CA GLY A 56 5.56 20.23 5.45
C GLY A 56 6.60 19.13 5.20
N LEU A 57 7.03 18.41 6.24
CA LEU A 57 8.10 17.41 6.16
C LEU A 57 7.60 15.98 6.39
N ASP A 58 6.45 15.82 7.03
CA ASP A 58 5.94 14.48 7.35
C ASP A 58 5.20 13.86 6.17
N LEU A 59 5.65 12.68 5.74
CA LEU A 59 4.99 11.93 4.70
C LEU A 59 3.67 11.33 5.21
N PRO A 60 2.60 11.31 4.38
CA PRO A 60 1.31 10.83 4.82
C PRO A 60 1.30 9.30 4.81
N MET A 61 1.31 8.69 5.99
CA MET A 61 1.33 7.23 6.15
C MET A 61 0.19 6.52 5.41
N LYS A 62 -0.99 7.14 5.33
CA LYS A 62 -2.13 6.57 4.57
C LYS A 62 -1.81 6.37 3.09
N VAL A 63 -1.01 7.24 2.48
CA VAL A 63 -0.60 7.07 1.08
C VAL A 63 0.34 5.87 0.94
N VAL A 64 1.22 5.66 1.91
CA VAL A 64 2.09 4.48 1.97
C VAL A 64 1.25 3.21 2.07
N ASP A 65 0.21 3.20 2.90
CA ASP A 65 -0.72 2.07 3.03
C ASP A 65 -1.43 1.76 1.71
N MET A 66 -1.93 2.79 1.02
CA MET A 66 -2.61 2.66 -0.28
C MET A 66 -1.68 2.11 -1.36
N PHE A 67 -0.45 2.59 -1.44
CA PHE A 67 0.56 2.02 -2.36
C PHE A 67 0.96 0.60 -2.00
N GLY A 68 1.10 0.28 -0.71
CA GLY A 68 1.31 -1.09 -0.24
C GLY A 68 0.18 -2.04 -0.67
N ALA A 69 -1.05 -1.54 -0.68
CA ALA A 69 -2.24 -2.25 -1.15
C ALA A 69 -2.49 -2.16 -2.66
N LYS A 70 -1.56 -1.57 -3.43
CA LYS A 70 -1.63 -1.41 -4.89
C LYS A 70 -2.76 -0.51 -5.39
N VAL A 71 -3.11 0.51 -4.62
CA VAL A 71 -4.14 1.51 -4.93
C VAL A 71 -3.50 2.86 -5.24
N PRO A 72 -3.77 3.46 -6.43
CA PRO A 72 -3.31 4.81 -6.75
C PRO A 72 -4.03 5.86 -5.90
N VAL A 73 -3.45 7.05 -5.78
CA VAL A 73 -3.95 8.07 -4.85
C VAL A 73 -4.19 9.43 -5.50
N LEU A 74 -5.22 10.13 -5.07
CA LEU A 74 -5.32 11.58 -5.15
C LEU A 74 -4.85 12.14 -3.81
N ALA A 75 -3.82 12.99 -3.80
CA ALA A 75 -3.25 13.53 -2.57
C ALA A 75 -3.25 15.07 -2.56
N LYS A 76 -3.65 15.63 -1.42
CA LYS A 76 -3.58 17.07 -1.18
C LYS A 76 -2.13 17.53 -1.31
N ARG A 77 -1.88 18.58 -2.09
CA ARG A 77 -0.55 19.13 -2.31
C ARG A 77 0.01 19.77 -1.03
N PHE A 78 1.25 19.41 -0.68
CA PHE A 78 2.07 20.07 0.33
C PHE A 78 3.56 19.78 0.10
N LYS A 79 4.45 20.47 0.81
CA LYS A 79 5.88 20.56 0.47
C LYS A 79 6.60 19.23 0.19
N CYS A 80 6.43 18.19 1.00
CA CYS A 80 7.12 16.90 0.80
C CYS A 80 6.30 15.83 0.07
N ILE A 81 5.05 16.09 -0.35
CA ILE A 81 4.21 15.05 -0.97
C ILE A 81 4.82 14.48 -2.26
N GLY A 82 5.57 15.30 -2.99
CA GLY A 82 6.24 14.91 -4.23
C GLY A 82 7.36 13.89 -4.05
N GLU A 83 7.80 13.62 -2.81
CA GLU A 83 8.71 12.52 -2.53
C GLU A 83 8.02 11.15 -2.62
N LEU A 84 6.68 11.13 -2.51
CA LEU A 84 5.88 9.91 -2.47
C LEU A 84 4.95 9.79 -3.68
N VAL A 85 4.24 10.87 -4.03
CA VAL A 85 3.28 10.89 -5.14
C VAL A 85 3.90 11.62 -6.33
N TYR A 86 4.10 10.88 -7.41
CA TYR A 86 4.52 11.39 -8.70
C TYR A 86 3.29 11.59 -9.57
N ASP A 87 2.96 12.86 -9.80
CA ASP A 87 1.77 13.29 -10.51
C ASP A 87 1.67 12.66 -11.91
N GLY A 88 0.53 12.06 -12.22
CA GLY A 88 0.26 11.34 -13.46
C GLY A 88 0.88 9.93 -13.55
N ILE A 89 1.70 9.52 -12.58
CA ILE A 89 2.36 8.21 -12.57
C ILE A 89 1.68 7.29 -11.56
N ASN A 90 1.89 7.50 -10.26
CA ASN A 90 1.35 6.65 -9.20
C ASN A 90 0.13 7.27 -8.49
N GLY A 91 -0.22 8.49 -8.88
CA GLY A 91 -1.34 9.25 -8.34
C GLY A 91 -1.48 10.60 -9.02
N ARG A 92 -2.38 11.45 -8.51
CA ARG A 92 -2.45 12.86 -8.86
C ARG A 92 -2.46 13.74 -7.61
N LEU A 93 -2.00 14.97 -7.75
CA LEU A 93 -2.00 15.97 -6.70
C LEU A 93 -3.13 16.97 -6.91
N PHE A 94 -3.76 17.44 -5.84
CA PHE A 94 -4.80 18.48 -5.92
C PHE A 94 -4.62 19.54 -4.83
N ASP A 95 -5.09 20.76 -5.10
CA ASP A 95 -5.03 21.91 -4.19
C ASP A 95 -6.38 22.26 -3.57
N ASP A 96 -7.49 21.92 -4.18
CA ASP A 96 -8.80 22.25 -3.61
C ASP A 96 -9.87 21.21 -3.96
N SER A 97 -11.09 21.49 -3.52
CA SER A 97 -12.24 20.63 -3.76
C SER A 97 -12.66 20.60 -5.22
N GLU A 98 -12.40 21.66 -5.99
CA GLU A 98 -12.77 21.75 -7.41
C GLU A 98 -11.84 20.85 -8.22
N GLU A 99 -10.52 20.99 -8.03
CA GLU A 99 -9.54 20.12 -8.67
C GLU A 99 -9.73 18.65 -8.27
N LEU A 100 -10.03 18.37 -6.99
CA LEU A 100 -10.34 17.01 -6.55
C LEU A 100 -11.58 16.44 -7.26
N TYR A 101 -12.64 17.25 -7.40
CA TYR A 101 -13.87 16.84 -8.08
C TYR A 101 -13.62 16.56 -9.57
N GLU A 102 -12.87 17.43 -10.25
CA GLU A 102 -12.51 17.27 -11.66
C GLU A 102 -11.70 15.98 -11.87
N GLN A 103 -10.67 15.77 -11.06
CA GLN A 103 -9.83 14.57 -11.14
C GLN A 103 -10.63 13.28 -10.88
N ILE A 104 -11.53 13.26 -9.89
CA ILE A 104 -12.40 12.09 -9.66
C ILE A 104 -13.30 11.85 -10.87
N THR A 105 -13.89 12.91 -11.43
CA THR A 105 -14.79 12.81 -12.58
C THR A 105 -14.06 12.31 -13.82
N GLU A 106 -12.84 12.79 -14.07
CA GLU A 106 -11.99 12.34 -15.16
C GLU A 106 -11.64 10.86 -15.03
N LEU A 107 -11.16 10.44 -13.86
CA LEU A 107 -10.79 9.05 -13.59
C LEU A 107 -11.98 8.09 -13.60
N ALA A 108 -13.19 8.58 -13.35
CA ALA A 108 -14.42 7.79 -13.38
C ALA A 108 -15.01 7.61 -14.79
N LYS A 109 -14.46 8.27 -15.82
CA LYS A 109 -14.92 8.10 -17.21
C LYS A 109 -14.79 6.63 -17.63
N GLY A 110 -15.89 6.07 -18.16
CA GLY A 110 -15.97 4.67 -18.59
C GLY A 110 -16.03 3.63 -17.47
N PHE A 111 -16.15 4.05 -16.21
CA PHE A 111 -16.30 3.13 -15.07
C PHE A 111 -17.61 2.32 -15.18
N PRO A 112 -17.59 1.00 -14.88
CA PRO A 112 -16.48 0.21 -14.36
C PRO A 112 -15.64 -0.53 -15.42
N ALA A 113 -15.87 -0.32 -16.72
CA ALA A 113 -15.39 -1.22 -17.76
C ALA A 113 -14.09 -0.77 -18.43
N ASP A 114 -13.97 0.50 -18.82
CA ASP A 114 -12.84 1.03 -19.57
C ASP A 114 -12.47 2.41 -19.03
N CYS A 115 -11.56 2.44 -18.05
CA CYS A 115 -11.14 3.65 -17.37
C CYS A 115 -9.67 3.95 -17.69
N PRO A 116 -9.34 4.44 -18.90
CA PRO A 116 -7.96 4.49 -19.38
C PRO A 116 -7.01 5.22 -18.43
N ASP A 117 -7.42 6.37 -17.90
CA ASP A 117 -6.60 7.17 -16.98
C ASP A 117 -6.42 6.48 -15.62
N LEU A 118 -7.49 5.89 -15.06
CA LEU A 118 -7.43 5.17 -13.79
C LEU A 118 -6.63 3.88 -13.91
N ASP A 119 -6.82 3.14 -14.99
CA ASP A 119 -6.13 1.88 -15.26
C ASP A 119 -4.64 2.12 -15.50
N MET A 120 -4.27 3.23 -16.15
CA MET A 120 -2.88 3.67 -16.25
C MET A 120 -2.27 3.88 -14.85
N LEU A 121 -2.93 4.63 -13.95
CA LEU A 121 -2.44 4.83 -12.58
C LEU A 121 -2.33 3.50 -11.80
N LYS A 122 -3.37 2.65 -11.88
CA LYS A 122 -3.36 1.32 -11.24
C LYS A 122 -2.19 0.47 -11.75
N ASN A 123 -1.92 0.48 -13.05
CA ASN A 123 -0.84 -0.27 -13.66
C ASN A 123 0.53 0.20 -13.17
N HIS A 124 0.75 1.51 -13.05
CA HIS A 124 1.99 2.03 -12.47
C HIS A 124 2.21 1.56 -11.03
N VAL A 125 1.20 1.67 -10.16
CA VAL A 125 1.33 1.25 -8.75
C VAL A 125 1.53 -0.27 -8.63
N ARG A 126 0.83 -1.06 -9.46
CA ARG A 126 0.98 -2.52 -9.51
C ARG A 126 2.39 -2.93 -9.91
N ASN A 127 2.91 -2.35 -10.99
CA ASN A 127 4.22 -2.64 -11.55
C ASN A 127 5.37 -2.02 -10.74
N HIS A 128 5.09 -1.01 -9.91
CA HIS A 128 6.10 -0.44 -9.03
C HIS A 128 6.46 -1.40 -7.91
N ASN A 129 7.76 -1.67 -7.77
CA ASN A 129 8.29 -2.58 -6.77
C ASN A 129 8.56 -1.83 -5.45
N TYR A 130 7.52 -1.66 -4.64
CA TYR A 130 7.66 -1.16 -3.28
C TYR A 130 8.36 -2.21 -2.42
N MET A 131 9.57 -1.88 -1.98
CA MET A 131 10.34 -2.75 -1.09
C MET A 131 9.70 -2.71 0.31
N PRO A 132 9.42 -3.87 0.95
CA PRO A 132 8.88 -3.89 2.30
C PRO A 132 9.76 -3.13 3.29
N TRP A 133 9.15 -2.51 4.29
CA TRP A 133 9.83 -1.76 5.34
C TRP A 133 11.03 -2.53 5.92
N GLU A 134 10.82 -3.79 6.31
CA GLU A 134 11.86 -4.65 6.88
C GLU A 134 13.09 -4.73 5.99
N THR A 135 12.89 -4.98 4.69
CA THR A 135 13.98 -5.09 3.72
C THR A 135 14.70 -3.76 3.53
N MET A 136 13.95 -2.65 3.44
CA MET A 136 14.54 -1.32 3.27
C MET A 136 15.30 -0.88 4.53
N TRP A 137 14.75 -1.15 5.72
CA TRP A 137 15.37 -0.88 7.01
C TRP A 137 16.73 -1.57 7.11
N TRP A 138 16.76 -2.89 6.89
CA TRP A 138 18.02 -3.64 6.92
C TRP A 138 19.01 -3.17 5.86
N LYS A 139 18.54 -2.90 4.64
CA LYS A 139 19.39 -2.37 3.57
C LYS A 139 20.04 -1.04 3.97
N ARG A 140 19.33 -0.14 4.65
CA ARG A 140 19.86 1.17 5.06
C ARG A 140 20.69 1.11 6.35
N ALA A 141 20.30 0.28 7.31
CA ALA A 141 20.98 0.14 8.60
C ALA A 141 22.34 -0.57 8.47
N THR A 142 22.43 -1.58 7.61
CA THR A 142 23.68 -2.35 7.39
C THR A 142 24.75 -1.54 6.67
N ILE A 143 24.38 -0.63 5.77
CA ILE A 143 25.31 0.29 5.10
C ILE A 143 26.09 1.16 6.10
N ARG A 144 25.53 1.41 7.29
CA ARG A 144 26.19 2.20 8.34
C ARG A 144 27.04 1.36 9.30
N GLY A 145 27.16 0.04 9.09
CA GLY A 145 27.97 -0.85 9.93
C GLY A 145 27.49 -0.99 11.38
N VAL A 146 26.31 -0.46 11.72
CA VAL A 146 25.82 -0.40 13.10
C VAL A 146 25.08 -1.68 13.51
N LEU A 147 24.48 -2.40 12.55
CA LEU A 147 23.65 -3.57 12.83
C LEU A 147 23.88 -4.68 11.79
N VAL A 148 23.89 -5.93 12.26
CA VAL A 148 23.88 -7.15 11.43
C VAL A 148 22.43 -7.57 11.22
N PRO A 149 21.99 -7.87 9.99
CA PRO A 149 20.61 -8.29 9.76
C PRO A 149 20.37 -9.68 10.38
N PRO A 150 19.18 -9.92 10.96
CA PRO A 150 18.82 -11.22 11.49
C PRO A 150 18.84 -12.24 10.35
N ILE A 151 19.43 -13.41 10.60
CA ILE A 151 19.42 -14.52 9.65
C ILE A 151 17.96 -14.89 9.40
N ARG A 152 17.48 -14.69 8.17
CA ARG A 152 16.08 -14.95 7.84
C ARG A 152 15.87 -16.46 7.81
N ASN A 153 14.77 -16.95 8.39
CA ASN A 153 14.44 -18.38 8.42
C ASN A 153 14.44 -19.06 7.03
N GLN A 154 14.20 -18.30 5.95
CA GLN A 154 14.29 -18.80 4.59
C GLN A 154 15.73 -19.14 4.17
N ASP A 155 16.72 -18.39 4.61
CA ASP A 155 18.14 -18.67 4.35
C ASP A 155 18.58 -19.91 5.11
N MET A 156 18.09 -20.08 6.34
CA MET A 156 18.33 -21.28 7.15
C MET A 156 17.65 -22.52 6.54
N ARG A 157 16.43 -22.39 6.00
CA ARG A 157 15.76 -23.47 5.23
C ARG A 157 16.51 -23.81 3.95
N ARG A 158 16.97 -22.83 3.19
CA ARG A 158 17.77 -23.04 1.97
C ARG A 158 19.09 -23.74 2.29
N PHE A 159 19.76 -23.31 3.35
CA PHE A 159 20.97 -23.96 3.85
C PHE A 159 20.71 -25.40 4.26
N MET A 160 19.64 -25.68 5.01
CA MET A 160 19.26 -27.05 5.37
C MET A 160 18.96 -27.91 4.13
N ILE A 161 18.23 -27.38 3.14
CA ILE A 161 17.94 -28.12 1.90
C ILE A 161 19.24 -28.44 1.15
N LEU A 162 20.14 -27.46 0.99
CA LEU A 162 21.43 -27.66 0.35
C LEU A 162 22.31 -28.67 1.10
N LEU A 163 22.29 -28.63 2.44
CA LEU A 163 22.99 -29.58 3.29
C LEU A 163 22.45 -31.00 3.12
N VAL A 164 21.13 -31.18 3.09
CA VAL A 164 20.49 -32.48 2.86
C VAL A 164 20.84 -33.03 1.48
N ILE A 165 20.80 -32.20 0.44
CA ILE A 165 21.21 -32.59 -0.93
C ILE A 165 22.68 -33.01 -0.95
N LEU A 166 23.56 -32.22 -0.32
CA LEU A 166 25.00 -32.53 -0.25
C LEU A 166 25.25 -33.86 0.47
N LEU A 167 24.61 -34.09 1.61
CA LEU A 167 24.72 -35.35 2.36
C LEU A 167 24.20 -36.54 1.54
N PHE A 168 23.12 -36.36 0.78
CA PHE A 168 22.60 -37.39 -0.12
C PHE A 168 23.56 -37.71 -1.27
N VAL A 169 24.18 -36.69 -1.88
CA VAL A 169 25.20 -36.88 -2.93
C VAL A 169 26.42 -37.60 -2.38
N ILE A 170 26.91 -37.21 -1.20
CA ILE A 170 28.03 -37.90 -0.53
C ILE A 170 27.64 -39.35 -0.24
N PHE A 171 26.42 -39.59 0.26
CA PHE A 171 25.92 -40.95 0.47
C PHE A 171 25.92 -41.75 -0.83
N LEU A 172 25.47 -41.21 -1.96
CA LEU A 172 25.51 -41.93 -3.25
C LEU A 172 26.93 -42.22 -3.76
N ILE A 173 27.91 -41.36 -3.44
CA ILE A 173 29.32 -41.55 -3.85
C ILE A 173 30.03 -42.57 -2.96
N VAL A 174 29.75 -42.54 -1.65
CA VAL A 174 30.43 -43.36 -0.64
C VAL A 174 29.67 -44.66 -0.35
N ALA A 175 28.39 -44.75 -0.70
CA ALA A 175 27.61 -45.98 -0.61
C ALA A 175 28.35 -47.05 -1.41
N PRO A 176 28.72 -48.18 -0.78
CA PRO A 176 29.36 -49.25 -1.50
C PRO A 176 28.43 -49.68 -2.63
N LYS A 177 28.99 -49.93 -3.82
CA LYS A 177 28.27 -50.58 -4.93
C LYS A 177 27.92 -52.01 -4.50
N TRP A 178 26.91 -52.16 -3.65
CA TRP A 178 26.29 -53.45 -3.40
C TRP A 178 25.41 -53.75 -4.60
N VAL A 179 25.98 -54.53 -5.53
CA VAL A 179 25.39 -55.51 -6.46
C VAL A 179 26.30 -55.56 -7.69
N VAL A 180 27.22 -56.54 -7.72
CA VAL A 180 27.04 -57.80 -8.47
C VAL A 180 27.54 -58.92 -7.60
#